data_AF-A0A7X7Q188-F1
#
_entry.id   AF-A0A7X7Q188-F1
#
_cell.length_a   1.000
_cell.length_b   1.000
_cell.length_c   1.000
_cell.angle_alpha   90.00
_cell.angle_beta   90.00
_cell.angle_gamma   90.00
#
_symmetry.space_group_name_H-M   'P 1'
#
loop_
_entity.id
_entity.type
_entity.pdbx_description
1 polymer ?
#
loop_
_entity_poly.entity_id
_entity_poly.type
_entity_poly.pdbx_seq_one_letter_code
_entity_poly.pdbx_strand_id
1 'polypeptide(L)'
;VLVPLVEEGYIVDGLDLSEEMLMVTRKKLHDQKLNSHLHLGRMEELIVNDYYQLIYCFLDSINYITNISDINKTFKGVANALIDEGYFLFDVHSIKYIKKMFTNYCFVDEIDNCLYIWQTNTKTNKQVLTIYHELTFFLPKNNNLYEKRQEYHEQVIFPLETYLDLLKKNNLEIVEIIDDFFCDGSMRKLIVSKKCRS
;
A
#
# COMPACT_ATOMS: atom_id res chain seq x y z
N VAL A 1 4.09 9.96 -0.27
CA VAL A 1 4.06 10.33 -1.71
C VAL A 1 3.13 11.50 -1.98
N LEU A 2 1.93 11.57 -1.37
CA LEU A 2 0.96 12.65 -1.60
C LEU A 2 1.52 14.07 -1.38
N VAL A 3 2.10 14.36 -0.22
CA VAL A 3 2.55 15.72 0.13
C VAL A 3 3.54 16.32 -0.90
N PRO A 4 4.64 15.62 -1.28
CA PRO A 4 5.53 16.11 -2.33
C PRO A 4 4.85 16.42 -3.67
N LEU A 5 3.88 15.62 -4.11
CA LEU A 5 3.17 15.88 -5.37
C LEU A 5 2.30 17.16 -5.26
N VAL A 6 1.68 17.39 -4.11
CA VAL A 6 0.92 18.63 -3.87
C VAL A 6 1.87 19.83 -3.82
N GLU A 7 3.06 19.70 -3.22
CA GLU A 7 4.12 20.72 -3.23
C GLU A 7 4.56 21.08 -4.65
N GLU A 8 4.65 20.09 -5.55
CA GLU A 8 4.98 20.27 -6.97
C GLU A 8 3.84 20.87 -7.81
N GLY A 9 2.65 21.08 -7.21
CA GLY A 9 1.51 21.73 -7.85
C GLY A 9 0.50 20.78 -8.50
N TYR A 10 0.61 19.47 -8.27
CA TYR A 10 -0.42 18.52 -8.69
C TYR A 10 -1.66 18.59 -7.79
N ILE A 11 -2.84 18.38 -8.39
CA ILE A 11 -4.09 18.19 -7.65
C ILE A 11 -4.18 16.71 -7.29
N VAL A 12 -4.03 16.42 -6.00
CA VAL A 12 -3.97 15.04 -5.49
C VAL A 12 -5.03 14.87 -4.42
N ASP A 13 -5.80 13.79 -4.53
CA ASP A 13 -6.65 13.32 -3.45
C ASP A 13 -6.03 12.07 -2.80
N GLY A 14 -6.28 11.86 -1.51
CA GLY A 14 -5.79 10.71 -0.76
C GLY A 14 -6.94 9.88 -0.20
N LEU A 15 -6.80 8.56 -0.22
CA LEU A 15 -7.70 7.61 0.43
C LEU A 15 -6.89 6.75 1.39
N ASP A 16 -7.34 6.61 2.63
CA ASP A 16 -6.77 5.67 3.60
C ASP A 16 -7.87 5.15 4.54
N LEU A 17 -7.70 3.93 5.07
CA LEU A 17 -8.62 3.36 6.07
C LEU A 17 -8.31 3.87 7.49
N SER A 18 -7.10 4.36 7.72
CA SER A 18 -6.64 4.86 9.02
C SER A 18 -6.91 6.35 9.17
N GLU A 19 -7.88 6.68 10.03
CA GLU A 19 -8.15 8.07 10.40
C GLU A 19 -6.93 8.74 11.04
N GLU A 20 -6.13 8.00 11.82
CA GLU A 20 -4.88 8.49 12.42
C GLU A 20 -3.88 8.92 11.34
N MET A 21 -3.68 8.11 10.30
CA MET A 21 -2.77 8.43 9.19
C MET A 21 -3.27 9.61 8.36
N LEU A 22 -4.59 9.71 8.16
CA LEU A 22 -5.19 10.88 7.51
C LEU A 22 -4.98 12.15 8.35
N MET A 23 -5.12 12.10 9.67
CA MET A 23 -4.85 13.24 10.55
C MET A 23 -3.39 13.68 10.47
N VAL A 24 -2.44 12.74 10.48
CA VAL A 24 -1.01 13.05 10.29
C VAL A 24 -0.77 13.74 8.95
N THR A 25 -1.42 13.25 7.88
CA THR A 25 -1.30 13.84 6.54
C THR A 25 -1.90 15.25 6.49
N ARG A 26 -3.10 15.46 7.07
CA ARG A 26 -3.72 16.79 7.20
C ARG A 26 -2.81 17.78 7.92
N LYS A 27 -2.16 17.35 9.01
CA LYS A 27 -1.22 18.19 9.75
C LYS A 27 -0.03 18.60 8.88
N LYS A 28 0.58 17.68 8.15
CA LYS A 28 1.70 17.97 7.24
C LYS A 28 1.31 18.98 6.16
N LEU A 29 0.15 18.78 5.52
CA LEU A 29 -0.39 19.71 4.53
C LEU A 29 -0.64 21.10 5.13
N HIS A 30 -1.28 21.17 6.29
CA HIS A 30 -1.55 22.43 6.99
C HIS A 30 -0.27 23.19 7.34
N ASP A 31 0.72 22.50 7.92
CA ASP A 31 2.00 23.11 8.35
C ASP A 31 2.78 23.68 7.15
N GLN A 32 2.53 23.18 5.94
CA GLN A 32 3.10 23.66 4.66
C GLN A 32 2.16 24.57 3.86
N LYS A 33 0.96 24.87 4.36
CA LYS A 33 -0.10 25.65 3.67
C LYS A 33 -0.55 25.07 2.32
N LEU A 34 -0.57 23.74 2.24
CA LEU A 34 -1.03 22.98 1.09
C LEU A 34 -2.44 22.44 1.33
N ASN A 35 -3.15 22.13 0.24
CA ASN A 35 -4.50 21.58 0.29
C ASN A 35 -4.62 20.34 -0.58
N SER A 36 -5.35 19.35 -0.10
CA SER A 36 -5.67 18.09 -0.78
C SER A 36 -6.93 17.51 -0.13
N HIS A 37 -7.78 16.83 -0.91
CA HIS A 37 -8.93 16.13 -0.34
C HIS A 37 -8.50 14.77 0.18
N LEU A 38 -8.80 14.51 1.44
CA LEU A 38 -8.43 13.27 2.12
C LEU A 38 -9.68 12.54 2.59
N HIS A 39 -9.86 11.34 2.04
CA HIS A 39 -11.04 10.48 2.20
C HIS A 39 -10.71 9.31 3.13
N LEU A 40 -11.53 9.12 4.16
CA LEU A 40 -11.51 7.92 5.00
C LEU A 40 -12.32 6.83 4.31
N GLY A 41 -11.69 5.72 3.94
CA GLY A 41 -12.39 4.64 3.24
C GLY A 41 -11.52 3.44 2.89
N ARG A 42 -12.19 2.38 2.44
CA ARG A 42 -11.57 1.13 1.99
C ARG A 42 -11.34 1.18 0.48
N MET A 43 -10.22 0.63 0.01
CA MET A 43 -9.85 0.65 -1.42
C MET A 43 -10.85 -0.13 -2.29
N GLU A 44 -11.42 -1.22 -1.77
CA GLU A 44 -12.42 -2.04 -2.46
C GLU A 44 -13.82 -1.42 -2.51
N GLU A 45 -14.04 -0.34 -1.76
CA GLU A 45 -15.25 0.48 -1.75
C GLU A 45 -15.01 1.84 -2.43
N LEU A 46 -13.97 1.94 -3.27
CA LEU A 46 -13.61 3.18 -3.96
C LEU A 46 -14.79 3.67 -4.81
N ILE A 47 -15.41 4.75 -4.34
CA ILE A 47 -16.43 5.52 -5.03
C ILE A 47 -15.93 6.96 -5.06
N VAL A 48 -15.65 7.45 -6.27
CA VAL A 48 -15.21 8.82 -6.51
C VAL A 48 -16.22 9.52 -7.39
N ASN A 49 -16.44 10.81 -7.13
CA ASN A 49 -17.29 11.66 -7.95
C ASN A 49 -16.50 12.35 -9.08
N ASP A 50 -15.18 12.20 -9.06
CA ASP A 50 -14.23 12.82 -9.98
C ASP A 50 -13.47 11.77 -10.78
N TYR A 51 -12.81 12.21 -11.86
CA TYR A 51 -11.97 11.37 -12.71
C TYR A 51 -10.50 11.73 -12.59
N TYR A 52 -9.64 10.72 -12.60
CA TYR A 52 -8.19 10.86 -12.39
C TYR A 52 -7.40 10.46 -13.64
N GLN A 53 -6.31 11.19 -13.88
CA GLN A 53 -5.31 10.86 -14.91
C GLN A 53 -4.34 9.75 -14.44
N LEU A 54 -4.11 9.70 -13.13
CA LEU A 54 -3.22 8.77 -12.46
C LEU A 54 -3.83 8.37 -11.12
N ILE A 55 -3.87 7.07 -10.85
CA ILE A 55 -4.12 6.50 -9.53
C ILE A 55 -2.90 5.67 -9.15
N TYR A 56 -2.42 5.82 -7.92
CA TYR A 56 -1.33 4.99 -7.41
C TYR A 56 -1.68 4.36 -6.05
N CYS A 57 -1.22 3.12 -5.84
CA CYS A 57 -1.36 2.37 -4.59
C CYS A 57 0.03 1.81 -4.23
N PHE A 58 0.81 2.62 -3.52
CA PHE A 58 2.20 2.30 -3.21
C PHE A 58 2.40 1.75 -1.80
N LEU A 59 3.63 1.31 -1.53
CA LEU A 59 4.07 0.78 -0.24
C LEU A 59 3.28 -0.46 0.13
N ASP A 60 3.23 -1.44 -0.79
CA ASP A 60 2.60 -2.75 -0.58
C ASP A 60 1.14 -2.70 -0.09
N SER A 61 0.49 -1.54 -0.22
CA SER A 61 -0.86 -1.30 0.33
C SER A 61 -1.87 -2.29 -0.22
N ILE A 62 -1.74 -2.69 -1.49
CA ILE A 62 -2.62 -3.68 -2.13
C ILE A 62 -2.54 -5.06 -1.44
N ASN A 63 -1.41 -5.39 -0.79
CA ASN A 63 -1.22 -6.67 -0.10
C ASN A 63 -2.05 -6.77 1.19
N TYR A 64 -2.59 -5.66 1.72
CA TYR A 64 -3.57 -5.69 2.81
C TYR A 64 -4.96 -6.17 2.39
N ILE A 65 -5.23 -6.28 1.08
CA ILE A 65 -6.48 -6.86 0.58
C ILE A 65 -6.34 -8.39 0.56
N THR A 66 -6.87 -9.05 1.58
CA THR A 66 -6.60 -10.47 1.85
C THR A 66 -7.36 -11.46 0.97
N ASN A 67 -8.23 -10.99 0.07
CA ASN A 67 -8.98 -11.85 -0.83
C ASN A 67 -9.09 -11.30 -2.26
N ILE A 68 -9.16 -12.22 -3.23
CA ILE A 68 -9.18 -11.94 -4.67
C ILE A 68 -10.41 -11.12 -5.09
N SER A 69 -11.56 -11.35 -4.43
CA SER A 69 -12.82 -10.65 -4.76
C SER A 69 -12.69 -9.14 -4.52
N ASP A 70 -12.09 -8.76 -3.39
CA ASP A 70 -11.91 -7.35 -3.02
C ASP A 70 -10.78 -6.69 -3.84
N ILE A 71 -9.75 -7.42 -4.26
CA ILE A 71 -8.79 -6.91 -5.26
C ILE A 71 -9.51 -6.59 -6.57
N ASN A 72 -10.39 -7.50 -7.02
CA ASN A 72 -11.18 -7.25 -8.23
C ASN A 72 -12.11 -6.04 -8.08
N LYS A 73 -12.76 -5.85 -6.92
CA LYS A 73 -13.57 -4.66 -6.65
C LYS A 73 -12.72 -3.39 -6.69
N THR A 74 -11.54 -3.42 -6.08
CA THR A 74 -10.57 -2.31 -6.10
C THR A 74 -10.19 -1.94 -7.53
N PHE A 75 -9.76 -2.91 -8.35
CA PHE A 75 -9.37 -2.64 -9.74
C PHE A 75 -10.54 -2.15 -10.59
N LYS A 76 -11.77 -2.63 -10.32
CA LYS A 76 -12.98 -2.10 -10.94
C LYS A 76 -13.24 -0.65 -10.54
N GLY A 77 -13.12 -0.31 -9.26
CA GLY A 77 -13.24 1.05 -8.75
C GLY A 77 -12.22 1.98 -9.39
N VAL A 78 -10.96 1.55 -9.46
CA VAL A 78 -9.87 2.27 -10.14
C VAL A 78 -10.19 2.51 -11.61
N ALA A 79 -10.60 1.48 -12.35
CA ALA A 79 -10.97 1.62 -13.76
C ALA A 79 -12.15 2.58 -13.97
N ASN A 80 -13.11 2.62 -13.05
CA ASN A 80 -14.22 3.59 -13.12
C ASN A 80 -13.77 5.01 -12.82
N ALA A 81 -12.81 5.17 -11.90
CA ALA A 81 -12.25 6.45 -11.46
C ALA A 81 -11.26 7.05 -12.46
N LEU A 82 -10.62 6.24 -13.31
CA LEU A 82 -9.69 6.75 -14.32
C LEU A 82 -10.42 7.33 -15.52
N ILE A 83 -9.87 8.41 -16.10
CA ILE A 83 -10.18 8.80 -17.48
C ILE A 83 -9.67 7.74 -18.47
N ASP A 84 -10.19 7.75 -19.69
CA ASP A 84 -9.62 6.97 -20.78
C ASP A 84 -8.14 7.29 -20.95
N GLU A 85 -7.33 6.25 -21.16
CA GLU A 85 -5.87 6.34 -21.26
C GLU A 85 -5.16 6.80 -19.97
N GLY A 86 -5.89 6.92 -18.84
CA GLY A 86 -5.32 7.18 -17.51
C GLY A 86 -4.58 5.97 -16.95
N TYR A 87 -3.66 6.21 -16.01
CA TYR A 87 -2.73 5.20 -15.50
C TYR A 87 -3.07 4.73 -14.09
N PHE A 88 -2.91 3.42 -13.85
CA PHE A 88 -2.94 2.83 -12.52
C PHE A 88 -1.62 2.14 -12.20
N LEU A 89 -0.98 2.57 -11.12
CA LEU A 89 0.30 2.05 -10.65
C LEU A 89 0.15 1.46 -9.24
N PHE A 90 0.71 0.28 -9.00
CA PHE A 90 0.77 -0.30 -7.66
C PHE A 90 1.94 -1.25 -7.51
N ASP A 91 2.44 -1.41 -6.30
CA ASP A 91 3.48 -2.39 -5.99
C ASP A 91 2.96 -3.55 -5.14
N VAL A 92 3.50 -4.74 -5.40
CA VAL A 92 3.26 -5.95 -4.61
C VAL A 92 4.58 -6.54 -4.15
N HIS A 93 4.56 -7.13 -2.97
CA HIS A 93 5.68 -7.93 -2.50
C HIS A 93 5.99 -9.13 -3.42
N SER A 94 7.27 -9.43 -3.55
CA SER A 94 7.74 -10.69 -4.15
C SER A 94 7.58 -11.83 -3.15
N ILE A 95 6.80 -12.85 -3.50
CA ILE A 95 6.61 -14.06 -2.67
C ILE A 95 7.95 -14.70 -2.30
N LYS A 96 8.87 -14.81 -3.26
CA LYS A 96 10.20 -15.41 -3.05
C LYS A 96 11.01 -14.60 -2.04
N TYR A 97 11.00 -13.27 -2.17
CA TYR A 97 11.74 -12.39 -1.27
C TYR A 97 11.16 -12.44 0.15
N ILE A 98 9.84 -12.27 0.29
CA ILE A 98 9.18 -12.30 1.60
C ILE A 98 9.41 -13.63 2.31
N LYS A 99 9.26 -14.75 1.61
CA LYS A 99 9.50 -16.07 2.20
C LYS A 99 10.95 -16.24 2.67
N LYS A 100 11.92 -15.73 1.93
CA LYS A 100 13.35 -15.81 2.28
C LYS A 100 13.70 -14.93 3.48
N MET A 101 13.23 -13.68 3.48
CA MET A 101 13.71 -12.66 4.41
C MET A 101 12.85 -12.52 5.67
N PHE A 102 11.54 -12.79 5.58
CA PHE A 102 10.57 -12.48 6.63
C PHE A 102 9.92 -13.72 7.28
N THR A 103 10.42 -14.93 7.00
CA THR A 103 9.97 -16.13 7.72
C THR A 103 10.67 -16.23 9.07
N ASN A 104 9.90 -16.18 10.16
CA ASN A 104 10.41 -16.15 11.54
C ASN A 104 11.42 -15.01 11.77
N TYR A 105 11.16 -13.87 11.15
CA TYR A 105 12.03 -12.70 11.26
C TYR A 105 11.70 -11.92 12.53
N CYS A 106 12.74 -11.35 13.14
CA CYS A 106 12.64 -10.51 14.31
C CYS A 106 13.65 -9.37 14.15
N PHE A 107 13.17 -8.15 14.34
CA PHE A 107 13.96 -6.94 14.29
C PHE A 107 13.63 -6.10 15.52
N VAL A 108 14.67 -5.55 16.12
CA VAL A 108 14.55 -4.68 17.29
C VAL A 108 15.42 -3.48 17.02
N ASP A 109 14.84 -2.29 17.19
CA ASP A 109 15.55 -1.04 17.01
C ASP A 109 14.95 0.04 17.91
N GLU A 110 15.72 1.10 18.12
CA GLU A 110 15.35 2.23 18.94
C GLU A 110 15.61 3.53 18.19
N ILE A 111 14.54 4.32 17.98
CA ILE A 111 14.60 5.60 17.28
C ILE A 111 13.95 6.64 18.18
N ASP A 112 14.64 7.74 18.49
CA ASP A 112 14.14 8.84 19.33
C ASP A 112 13.57 8.38 20.70
N ASN A 113 14.26 7.43 21.34
CA ASN A 113 13.82 6.75 22.56
C ASN A 113 12.50 5.95 22.41
N CYS A 114 12.04 5.68 21.20
CA CYS A 114 10.99 4.72 20.93
C CYS A 114 11.63 3.37 20.59
N LEU A 115 11.56 2.42 21.53
CA LEU A 115 11.94 1.04 21.26
C LEU A 115 10.80 0.37 20.49
N TYR A 116 11.12 -0.30 19.39
CA TYR A 116 10.14 -1.14 18.69
C TYR A 116 10.71 -2.51 18.36
N ILE A 117 9.82 -3.50 18.43
CA ILE A 117 10.06 -4.89 18.13
C ILE A 117 9.12 -5.25 16.98
N TRP A 118 9.70 -5.68 15.86
CA TRP A 118 8.96 -6.14 14.69
C TRP A 118 9.23 -7.62 14.46
N GLN A 119 8.20 -8.43 14.62
CA GLN A 119 8.26 -9.86 14.38
C GLN A 119 7.38 -10.22 13.21
N THR A 120 7.83 -11.17 12.38
CA THR A 120 7.02 -11.66 11.28
C THR A 120 7.04 -13.18 11.18
N ASN A 121 5.91 -13.72 10.75
CA ASN A 121 5.78 -15.12 10.38
C ASN A 121 5.05 -15.24 9.03
N THR A 122 5.31 -16.33 8.30
CA THR A 122 4.69 -16.54 7.00
C THR A 122 3.95 -17.88 6.95
N LYS A 123 2.85 -17.91 6.23
CA LYS A 123 2.08 -19.13 5.92
C LYS A 123 1.87 -19.20 4.42
N THR A 124 2.30 -20.30 3.80
CA THR A 124 2.04 -20.56 2.38
C THR A 124 0.89 -21.54 2.23
N ASN A 125 -0.09 -21.21 1.39
CA ASN A 125 -1.11 -22.14 0.92
C ASN A 125 -1.14 -22.13 -0.61
N LYS A 126 -0.81 -23.27 -1.23
CA LYS A 126 -0.56 -23.37 -2.68
C LYS A 126 0.48 -22.33 -3.12
N GLN A 127 0.09 -21.37 -3.95
CA GLN A 127 0.96 -20.30 -4.45
C GLN A 127 0.68 -18.94 -3.79
N VAL A 128 -0.17 -18.90 -2.76
CA VAL A 128 -0.49 -17.69 -2.00
C VAL A 128 0.33 -17.67 -0.72
N LEU A 129 0.96 -16.54 -0.43
CA LEU A 129 1.73 -16.31 0.78
C LEU A 129 1.01 -15.31 1.67
N THR A 130 0.72 -15.68 2.90
CA THR A 130 0.31 -14.74 3.95
C THR A 130 1.53 -14.43 4.81
N ILE A 131 1.73 -13.16 5.13
CA ILE A 131 2.67 -12.69 6.14
C ILE A 131 1.89 -12.00 7.26
N TYR A 132 2.26 -12.33 8.49
CA TYR A 132 1.74 -11.70 9.70
C TYR A 132 2.87 -10.85 10.29
N HIS A 133 2.57 -9.60 10.60
CA HIS A 133 3.47 -8.69 11.29
C HIS A 133 2.92 -8.40 12.67
N GLU A 134 3.75 -8.61 13.69
CA GLU A 134 3.48 -8.23 15.06
C GLU A 134 4.46 -7.12 15.42
N LEU A 135 3.94 -5.91 15.58
CA LEU A 135 4.72 -4.75 15.99
C LEU A 135 4.40 -4.42 17.44
N THR A 136 5.44 -4.29 18.27
CA THR A 136 5.33 -3.79 19.63
C THR A 136 6.17 -2.54 19.76
N PHE A 137 5.53 -1.43 20.10
CA PHE A 137 6.18 -0.15 20.34
C PHE A 137 6.16 0.16 21.83
N PHE A 138 7.28 0.67 22.34
CA PHE A 138 7.38 1.30 23.65
C PHE A 138 7.61 2.78 23.40
N LEU A 139 6.54 3.56 23.47
CA LEU A 139 6.55 5.00 23.19
C LEU A 139 6.95 5.75 24.46
N PRO A 140 7.97 6.63 24.41
CA PRO A 140 8.43 7.34 25.60
C PRO A 140 7.34 8.27 26.15
N LYS A 141 7.23 8.30 27.47
CA LYS A 141 6.40 9.22 28.26
C LYS A 141 7.28 9.95 29.27
N ASN A 142 6.65 10.79 30.09
CA ASN A 142 7.34 11.50 31.16
C ASN A 142 7.87 10.54 32.22
N ASN A 143 8.91 10.98 32.95
CA ASN A 143 9.46 10.28 34.12
C ASN A 143 10.01 8.87 33.83
N ASN A 144 10.67 8.68 32.68
CA ASN A 144 11.23 7.38 32.23
C ASN A 144 10.17 6.26 32.13
N LEU A 145 8.91 6.61 31.90
CA LEU A 145 7.84 5.66 31.63
C LEU A 145 7.68 5.45 30.12
N TYR A 146 7.14 4.29 29.76
CA TYR A 146 6.82 3.94 28.38
C TYR A 146 5.37 3.50 28.26
N GLU A 147 4.70 3.93 27.20
CA GLU A 147 3.41 3.39 26.79
C GLU A 147 3.65 2.25 25.80
N LYS A 148 3.16 1.05 26.12
CA LYS A 148 3.21 -0.09 25.21
C LYS A 148 2.04 -0.01 24.24
N ARG A 149 2.33 0.04 22.93
CA ARG A 149 1.36 -0.09 21.85
C ARG A 149 1.67 -1.35 21.05
N GLN A 150 0.64 -2.05 20.59
CA GLN A 150 0.78 -3.26 19.78
C GLN A 150 -0.09 -3.17 18.54
N GLU A 151 0.47 -3.58 17.41
CA GLU A 151 -0.19 -3.58 16.11
C GLU A 151 0.01 -4.93 15.44
N TYR A 152 -1.05 -5.41 14.80
CA TYR A 152 -1.10 -6.71 14.14
C TYR A 152 -1.55 -6.50 12.70
N HIS A 153 -0.68 -6.81 11.76
CA HIS A 153 -0.94 -6.62 10.34
C HIS A 153 -0.92 -7.97 9.63
N GLU A 154 -1.90 -8.18 8.74
CA GLU A 154 -1.94 -9.33 7.87
C GLU A 154 -1.86 -8.85 6.43
N GLN A 155 -0.92 -9.41 5.67
CA GLN A 155 -0.84 -9.18 4.24
C GLN A 155 -0.88 -10.50 3.49
N VAL A 156 -1.58 -10.51 2.36
CA VAL A 156 -1.69 -11.65 1.46
C VAL A 156 -1.11 -11.28 0.11
N ILE A 157 -0.21 -12.14 -0.35
CA ILE A 157 0.50 -11.97 -1.60
C ILE A 157 0.07 -13.10 -2.52
N PHE A 158 -0.74 -12.75 -3.51
CA PHE A 158 -1.14 -13.64 -4.59
C PHE A 158 -0.03 -13.79 -5.66
N PRO A 159 -0.06 -14.85 -6.48
CA PRO A 159 0.78 -14.94 -7.66
C PRO A 159 0.61 -13.72 -8.56
N LEU A 160 1.69 -13.28 -9.22
CA LEU A 160 1.66 -12.10 -10.08
C LEU A 160 0.55 -12.19 -11.13
N GLU A 161 0.39 -13.37 -11.72
CA GLU A 161 -0.61 -13.70 -12.74
C GLU A 161 -2.03 -13.38 -12.26
N THR A 162 -2.31 -13.55 -10.95
CA THR A 162 -3.62 -13.20 -10.37
C THR A 162 -3.93 -11.72 -10.54
N TYR A 163 -2.96 -10.84 -10.26
CA TYR A 163 -3.15 -9.41 -10.44
C TYR A 163 -3.27 -9.03 -11.91
N LEU A 164 -2.44 -9.62 -12.78
CA LEU A 164 -2.46 -9.35 -14.23
C LEU A 164 -3.79 -9.74 -14.88
N ASP A 165 -4.35 -10.89 -14.50
CA ASP A 165 -5.65 -11.35 -15.00
C ASP A 165 -6.79 -10.45 -14.52
N LEU A 166 -6.74 -9.99 -13.26
CA LEU A 166 -7.73 -9.06 -12.72
C LEU A 166 -7.65 -7.68 -13.37
N LEU A 167 -6.47 -7.17 -13.70
CA LEU A 167 -6.31 -5.91 -14.45
C LEU A 167 -6.99 -6.01 -15.81
N LYS A 168 -6.65 -7.04 -16.60
CA LYS A 168 -7.25 -7.29 -17.92
C LYS A 168 -8.77 -7.39 -17.85
N LYS A 169 -9.29 -8.10 -16.84
CA LYS A 169 -10.73 -8.26 -16.61
C LYS A 169 -11.45 -6.92 -16.37
N ASN A 170 -10.76 -5.92 -15.83
CA ASN A 170 -11.29 -4.60 -15.52
C ASN A 170 -10.87 -3.52 -16.54
N ASN A 171 -10.52 -3.92 -17.77
CA ASN A 171 -10.15 -3.00 -18.85
C ASN A 171 -8.91 -2.12 -18.54
N LEU A 172 -7.99 -2.66 -17.74
CA LEU A 172 -6.68 -2.09 -17.46
C LEU A 172 -5.62 -2.90 -18.20
N GLU A 173 -5.06 -2.32 -19.26
CA GLU A 173 -3.95 -2.89 -20.02
C GLU A 173 -2.65 -2.77 -19.23
N ILE A 174 -1.87 -3.85 -19.19
CA ILE A 174 -0.55 -3.84 -18.53
C ILE A 174 0.45 -3.19 -19.48
N VAL A 175 1.06 -2.09 -19.04
CA VAL A 175 2.06 -1.35 -19.80
C VAL A 175 3.46 -1.86 -19.47
N GLU A 176 3.76 -2.02 -18.19
CA GLU A 176 5.09 -2.40 -17.73
C GLU A 176 5.04 -3.11 -16.37
N ILE A 177 6.01 -3.99 -16.13
CA ILE A 177 6.26 -4.60 -14.83
C ILE A 177 7.72 -4.35 -14.49
N ILE A 178 7.97 -3.54 -13.47
CA ILE A 178 9.30 -3.11 -13.05
C ILE A 178 9.66 -3.86 -11.77
N ASP A 179 10.87 -4.43 -11.75
CA ASP A 179 11.45 -5.05 -10.57
C ASP A 179 12.28 -4.02 -9.79
N ASP A 180 12.13 -3.98 -8.46
CA ASP A 180 12.98 -3.13 -7.62
C ASP A 180 14.47 -3.51 -7.77
N PHE A 181 15.34 -2.50 -7.89
CA PHE A 181 16.76 -2.61 -8.21
C PHE A 181 17.65 -3.12 -7.05
N PHE A 182 17.38 -4.31 -6.49
CA PHE A 182 18.23 -4.91 -5.46
C PHE A 182 18.93 -6.20 -5.94
N CYS A 183 20.23 -6.29 -5.63
CA CYS A 183 21.17 -7.31 -6.15
C CYS A 183 20.85 -8.77 -5.75
N ASP A 184 19.95 -9.04 -4.80
CA ASP A 184 19.66 -10.38 -4.30
C ASP A 184 18.26 -10.92 -4.69
N GLY A 185 17.59 -10.21 -5.60
CA GLY A 185 16.25 -10.48 -6.09
C GLY A 185 15.31 -9.33 -5.77
N SER A 186 14.41 -9.04 -6.70
CA SER A 186 13.39 -8.01 -6.55
C SER A 186 12.55 -8.22 -5.28
N MET A 187 12.59 -7.23 -4.37
CA MET A 187 11.77 -7.18 -3.15
C MET A 187 10.31 -6.96 -3.49
N ARG A 188 10.04 -6.10 -4.48
CA ARG A 188 8.70 -5.71 -4.92
C ARG A 188 8.64 -5.62 -6.42
N LYS A 189 7.48 -5.92 -6.96
CA LYS A 189 7.14 -5.67 -8.36
C LYS A 189 6.23 -4.46 -8.41
N LEU A 190 6.65 -3.43 -9.13
CA LEU A 190 5.80 -2.31 -9.52
C LEU A 190 5.10 -2.68 -10.83
N ILE A 191 3.77 -2.61 -10.83
CA ILE A 191 2.94 -2.84 -12.00
C ILE A 191 2.40 -1.51 -12.48
N VAL A 192 2.64 -1.22 -13.76
CA VAL A 192 2.10 -0.06 -14.47
C VAL A 192 1.03 -0.54 -15.42
N SER A 193 -0.18 -0.01 -15.27
CA SER A 193 -1.31 -0.31 -16.14
C SER A 193 -2.00 0.95 -16.62
N LYS A 194 -2.78 0.83 -17.68
CA LYS A 194 -3.47 1.93 -18.35
C LYS A 194 -4.90 1.54 -18.66
N LYS A 195 -5.85 2.42 -18.43
CA LYS A 195 -7.25 2.21 -18.82
C LYS A 195 -7.38 2.28 -20.33
N CYS A 196 -7.91 1.21 -20.95
CA CYS A 196 -8.22 1.21 -22.37
C CYS A 196 -9.37 2.20 -22.66
N ARG A 197 -9.36 2.79 -23.86
CA ARG A 197 -10.51 3.56 -24.36
C ARG A 197 -11.77 2.69 -24.41
N SER A 198 -12.87 3.24 -23.91
CA SER A 198 -14.21 2.64 -24.03
C SER A 198 -14.81 2.80 -25.42
#